data_AF-A0A925SA08-F1
#
_entry.id   AF-A0A925SA08-F1
#
_cell.length_a   1.000
_cell.length_b   1.000
_cell.length_c   1.000
_cell.angle_alpha   90.00
_cell.angle_beta   90.00
_cell.angle_gamma   90.00
#
_symmetry.space_group_name_H-M   'P 1'
#
loop_
_entity.id
_entity.type
_entity.pdbx_description
1 polymer ?
#
loop_
_entity_poly.entity_id
_entity_poly.type
_entity_poly.pdbx_seq_one_letter_code
_entity_poly.pdbx_strand_id
1 'polypeptide(L)'
;MNIVQITPGAGGMFCGGCFRDNALVAELRKQGHSTLMIPLYLPLTLDEENQAAGTPIFFSGINVYLEQKSAFFRNAPQWLHRFLASRWLLNLAGKRAGKTRPEE
;
A
#
# COMPACT_ATOMS: atom_id res chain seq x y z
N MET A 1 -4.99 20.03 -12.68
CA MET A 1 -3.72 19.91 -11.91
C MET A 1 -3.28 18.46 -11.89
N ASN A 2 -1.99 18.20 -11.69
CA ASN A 2 -1.46 16.85 -11.46
C ASN A 2 -1.29 16.64 -9.95
N ILE A 3 -1.95 15.62 -9.40
CA ILE A 3 -1.98 15.35 -7.94
C ILE A 3 -1.56 13.90 -7.71
N VAL A 4 -0.71 13.70 -6.70
CA VAL A 4 -0.33 12.36 -6.24
C VAL A 4 -0.85 12.17 -4.82
N GLN A 5 -1.79 11.26 -4.65
CA GLN A 5 -2.28 10.81 -3.34
C GLN A 5 -1.47 9.60 -2.91
N ILE A 6 -0.74 9.73 -1.80
CA ILE A 6 0.04 8.65 -1.22
C ILE A 6 -0.77 8.02 -0.10
N THR A 7 -1.06 6.72 -0.19
CA THR A 7 -1.86 6.01 0.80
C THR A 7 -1.10 4.78 1.31
N PRO A 8 -0.83 4.67 2.62
CA PRO A 8 -0.07 3.55 3.20
C PRO A 8 -0.65 2.17 2.89
N GLY A 9 -1.97 2.05 2.94
CA GLY A 9 -2.70 0.78 2.91
C GLY A 9 -2.68 0.05 4.25
N ALA A 10 -3.77 -0.66 4.54
CA ALA A 10 -3.98 -1.34 5.83
C ALA A 10 -3.98 -2.87 5.71
N GLY A 11 -3.79 -3.42 4.52
CA GLY A 11 -3.89 -4.86 4.28
C GLY A 11 -5.34 -5.33 4.47
N GLY A 12 -5.54 -6.45 5.16
CA GLY A 12 -6.84 -7.12 5.28
C GLY A 12 -7.86 -6.45 6.21
N MET A 13 -7.65 -5.20 6.60
CA MET A 13 -8.52 -4.45 7.51
C MET A 13 -9.27 -3.34 6.76
N PHE A 14 -10.50 -3.05 7.18
CA PHE A 14 -11.15 -1.81 6.82
C PHE A 14 -10.50 -0.64 7.58
N CYS A 15 -10.02 0.35 6.83
CA CYS A 15 -9.28 1.48 7.37
C CYS A 15 -9.94 2.78 6.94
N GLY A 16 -10.38 3.59 7.90
CA GLY A 16 -11.02 4.88 7.62
C GLY A 16 -10.16 5.82 6.78
N GLY A 17 -8.83 5.82 6.98
CA GLY A 17 -7.90 6.59 6.15
C GLY A 17 -7.86 6.10 4.71
N CYS A 18 -7.90 4.78 4.48
CA CYS A 18 -7.94 4.22 3.13
C CYS A 18 -9.22 4.61 2.39
N PHE A 19 -10.37 4.55 3.06
CA PHE A 19 -11.66 4.99 2.50
C PHE A 19 -11.68 6.48 2.20
N ARG A 20 -11.26 7.32 3.15
CA ARG A 20 -11.18 8.77 2.97
C ARG A 20 -10.33 9.12 1.75
N ASP A 21 -9.16 8.52 1.65
CA ASP A 21 -8.23 8.79 0.55
C ASP A 21 -8.79 8.28 -0.80
N ASN A 22 -9.47 7.13 -0.81
CA ASN A 22 -10.13 6.59 -2.00
C ASN A 22 -11.25 7.53 -2.49
N ALA A 23 -12.13 7.96 -1.59
CA ALA A 23 -13.19 8.92 -1.88
C ALA A 23 -12.63 10.26 -2.36
N LEU A 24 -11.56 10.76 -1.74
CA LEU A 24 -10.89 12.00 -2.16
C LEU A 24 -10.37 11.89 -3.59
N VAL A 25 -9.69 10.80 -3.95
CA VAL A 25 -9.18 10.60 -5.31
C VAL A 25 -10.30 10.49 -6.32
N ALA A 26 -11.37 9.77 -5.99
CA ALA A 26 -12.54 9.65 -6.85
C ALA A 26 -13.13 11.04 -7.17
N GLU A 27 -13.27 11.90 -6.15
CA GLU A 27 -13.81 13.24 -6.31
C GLU A 27 -12.88 14.18 -7.07
N LEU A 28 -11.58 14.17 -6.77
CA LEU A 28 -10.59 14.96 -7.52
C LEU A 28 -10.60 14.62 -9.02
N ARG A 29 -10.76 13.33 -9.38
CA ARG A 29 -10.89 12.92 -10.77
C ARG A 29 -12.18 13.43 -11.41
N LYS A 30 -13.31 13.37 -10.70
CA LYS A 30 -14.59 13.93 -11.18
C LYS A 30 -14.51 15.43 -11.46
N GLN A 31 -13.73 16.17 -10.67
CA GLN A 31 -13.47 17.59 -10.88
C GLN A 31 -12.45 17.89 -12.00
N GLY A 32 -11.97 16.87 -12.72
CA GLY A 32 -11.06 17.02 -13.86
C GLY A 32 -9.57 17.12 -13.49
N HIS A 33 -9.19 16.79 -12.25
CA HIS A 33 -7.79 16.71 -11.86
C HIS A 33 -7.18 15.36 -12.29
N SER A 34 -5.97 15.41 -12.85
CA SER A 34 -5.17 14.21 -13.12
C SER A 34 -4.59 13.71 -11.80
N THR A 35 -5.24 12.72 -11.19
CA THR A 35 -4.92 12.25 -9.84
C THR A 35 -4.46 10.80 -9.86
N LEU A 36 -3.23 10.54 -9.43
CA LEU A 36 -2.66 9.22 -9.24
C LEU A 36 -2.70 8.84 -7.76
N MET A 37 -3.29 7.69 -7.44
CA MET A 37 -3.27 7.14 -6.09
C MET A 37 -2.20 6.06 -6.00
N ILE A 38 -1.19 6.28 -5.16
CA ILE A 38 -0.05 5.36 -4.97
C ILE A 38 -0.22 4.62 -3.64
N PRO A 39 -0.50 3.31 -3.66
CA PRO A 39 -0.45 2.48 -2.48
C PRO A 39 1.01 2.20 -2.10
N LEU A 40 1.36 2.36 -0.81
CA LEU A 40 2.76 2.20 -0.36
C LEU A 40 3.08 0.82 0.18
N TYR A 41 2.53 0.43 1.33
CA TYR A 41 3.04 -0.71 2.11
C TYR A 41 2.23 -1.98 1.92
N LEU A 42 0.90 -1.85 1.97
CA LEU A 42 -0.03 -2.97 1.90
C LEU A 42 -1.17 -2.66 0.92
N PRO A 43 -1.86 -3.71 0.41
CA PRO A 43 -3.09 -3.54 -0.35
C PRO A 43 -4.17 -2.80 0.44
N LEU A 44 -5.05 -2.11 -0.28
CA LEU A 44 -6.26 -1.49 0.28
C LEU A 44 -7.37 -2.55 0.33
N THR A 45 -8.10 -2.61 1.45
CA THR A 45 -9.37 -3.35 1.55
C THR A 45 -10.50 -2.33 1.56
N LEU A 46 -11.31 -2.35 0.50
CA LEU A 46 -12.40 -1.39 0.23
C LEU A 46 -13.65 -2.17 -0.17
N ASP A 47 -14.83 -1.62 0.10
CA ASP A 47 -16.13 -2.12 -0.38
C ASP A 47 -16.65 -1.35 -1.61
N GLU A 48 -15.87 -0.38 -2.08
CA GLU A 48 -16.13 0.47 -3.24
C GLU A 48 -15.05 0.31 -4.32
N GLU A 49 -15.23 1.00 -5.46
CA GLU A 49 -14.24 0.98 -6.54
C GLU A 49 -12.88 1.50 -6.06
N ASN A 50 -11.85 0.66 -6.23
CA ASN A 50 -10.50 0.96 -5.82
C ASN A 50 -9.83 1.95 -6.78
N GLN A 51 -9.66 3.20 -6.34
CA GLN A 51 -9.06 4.27 -7.13
C GLN A 51 -7.55 4.09 -7.38
N ALA A 52 -6.90 3.16 -6.69
CA ALA A 52 -5.52 2.74 -6.92
C ALA A 52 -5.40 1.48 -7.81
N ALA A 53 -6.50 0.97 -8.37
CA ALA A 53 -6.47 -0.17 -9.28
C ALA A 53 -5.49 0.08 -10.45
N GLY A 54 -4.70 -0.93 -10.81
CA GLY A 54 -3.64 -0.82 -11.81
C GLY A 54 -2.34 -0.17 -11.34
N THR A 55 -2.31 0.49 -10.17
CA THR A 55 -1.08 1.05 -9.60
C THR A 55 -0.36 0.01 -8.74
N PRO A 56 0.96 -0.22 -8.94
CA PRO A 56 1.72 -1.14 -8.11
C PRO A 56 1.89 -0.60 -6.69
N ILE A 57 2.12 -1.51 -5.74
CA ILE A 57 2.48 -1.15 -4.36
C ILE A 57 3.97 -0.76 -4.36
N PHE A 58 4.27 0.51 -4.08
CA PHE A 58 5.60 1.07 -4.30
C PHE A 58 6.62 0.68 -3.23
N PHE A 59 6.22 0.69 -1.96
CA PHE A 59 7.08 0.39 -0.82
C PHE A 59 6.59 -0.85 -0.09
N SER A 60 6.58 -2.01 -0.76
CA SER A 60 6.22 -3.31 -0.17
C SER A 60 6.62 -3.40 1.31
N GLY A 61 5.63 -3.49 2.20
CA GLY A 61 5.88 -3.44 3.65
C GLY A 61 6.82 -4.55 4.12
N ILE A 62 6.81 -5.69 3.44
CA ILE A 62 7.75 -6.80 3.68
C ILE A 62 9.19 -6.38 3.35
N ASN A 63 9.41 -5.77 2.18
CA ASN A 63 10.75 -5.33 1.77
C ASN A 63 11.26 -4.24 2.71
N VAL A 64 10.45 -3.21 2.99
CA VAL A 64 10.80 -2.11 3.89
C VAL A 64 11.21 -2.63 5.27
N TYR A 65 10.42 -3.56 5.83
CA TYR A 65 10.74 -4.18 7.12
C TYR A 65 12.07 -4.94 7.10
N LEU A 66 12.30 -5.77 6.10
CA LEU A 66 13.53 -6.57 6.00
C LEU A 66 14.77 -5.71 5.74
N GLU A 67 14.66 -4.66 4.93
CA GLU A 67 15.72 -3.67 4.69
C GLU A 67 16.06 -2.88 5.95
N GLN A 68 15.06 -2.57 6.77
CA GLN A 68 15.27 -1.93 8.07
C GLN A 68 15.99 -2.87 9.05
N LYS A 69 15.61 -4.15 9.10
CA LYS A 69 16.14 -5.12 10.07
C LYS A 69 17.48 -5.76 9.69
N SER A 70 17.79 -5.85 8.39
CA SER A 70 19.00 -6.53 7.91
C SER A 70 19.73 -5.71 6.86
N ALA A 71 20.98 -5.33 7.15
CA ALA A 71 21.86 -4.66 6.19
C ALA A 71 22.16 -5.53 4.96
N PHE A 72 22.22 -6.86 5.13
CA PHE A 72 22.43 -7.80 4.02
C PHE A 72 21.26 -7.76 3.03
N PHE A 73 20.03 -7.67 3.54
CA PHE A 73 18.83 -7.66 2.70
C PHE A 73 18.70 -6.40 1.85
N ARG A 74 19.36 -5.28 2.23
CA ARG A 74 19.41 -4.06 1.40
C ARG A 74 20.09 -4.28 0.05
N ASN A 75 20.94 -5.29 -0.05
CA ASN A 75 21.64 -5.68 -1.28
C ASN A 75 21.05 -6.94 -1.91
N ALA A 76 19.85 -7.34 -1.52
CA ALA A 76 19.19 -8.50 -2.09
C ALA A 76 18.91 -8.30 -3.60
N PRO A 77 18.92 -9.37 -4.39
CA PRO A 77 18.68 -9.25 -5.83
C PRO A 77 17.24 -8.82 -6.13
N GLN A 78 17.04 -8.07 -7.21
CA GLN A 78 15.74 -7.48 -7.57
C GLN A 78 14.60 -8.50 -7.70
N TRP A 79 14.90 -9.73 -8.14
CA TRP A 79 13.88 -10.78 -8.25
C TRP A 79 13.28 -11.15 -6.88
N LEU A 80 14.09 -11.09 -5.81
CA LEU A 80 13.63 -11.38 -4.45
C LEU A 80 12.72 -10.25 -3.94
N HIS A 81 13.12 -8.99 -4.16
CA HIS A 81 12.27 -7.84 -3.84
C HIS A 81 10.92 -7.91 -4.59
N ARG A 82 10.92 -8.30 -5.88
CA ARG A 82 9.70 -8.47 -6.67
C ARG A 82 8.82 -9.61 -6.15
N PHE A 83 9.41 -10.74 -5.79
CA PHE A 83 8.69 -11.87 -5.20
C PHE A 83 8.00 -11.45 -3.90
N LEU A 84 8.74 -10.81 -2.98
CA LEU A 84 8.24 -10.35 -1.68
C LEU A 84 7.25 -9.18 -1.79
N ALA A 85 7.29 -8.41 -2.88
CA ALA A 85 6.30 -7.39 -3.21
C ALA A 85 5.03 -7.94 -3.90
N SER A 86 4.90 -9.27 -4.07
CA SER A 86 3.71 -9.85 -4.68
C SER A 86 2.46 -9.57 -3.84
N ARG A 87 1.34 -9.24 -4.50
CA ARG A 87 0.05 -8.97 -3.83
C ARG A 87 -0.38 -10.11 -2.91
N TRP A 88 -0.10 -11.36 -3.30
CA TRP A 88 -0.44 -12.53 -2.47
C TRP A 88 0.30 -12.52 -1.13
N LEU A 89 1.63 -12.31 -1.13
CA LEU A 89 2.41 -12.22 0.11
C LEU A 89 2.01 -11.01 0.96
N LEU A 90 1.77 -9.87 0.33
CA LEU A 90 1.34 -8.67 1.04
C LEU A 90 -0.05 -8.82 1.66
N ASN A 91 -0.98 -9.51 0.99
CA ASN A 91 -2.27 -9.86 1.57
C ASN A 91 -2.12 -10.81 2.77
N LEU A 92 -1.22 -11.79 2.67
CA LEU A 92 -0.94 -12.71 3.77
C LEU A 92 -0.35 -11.98 4.98
N ALA A 93 0.61 -11.08 4.76
CA ALA A 93 1.18 -10.22 5.80
C ALA A 93 0.11 -9.30 6.40
N GLY A 94 -0.75 -8.71 5.56
CA GLY A 94 -1.84 -7.82 5.96
C GLY A 94 -2.86 -8.47 6.92
N LYS A 95 -3.05 -9.80 6.88
CA LYS A 95 -3.93 -10.51 7.84
C LYS A 95 -3.44 -10.43 9.29
N ARG A 96 -2.16 -10.12 9.51
CA ARG A 96 -1.56 -9.97 10.84
C ARG A 96 -1.34 -8.52 11.26
N ALA A 97 -1.47 -7.56 10.34
CA ALA A 97 -1.21 -6.15 10.59
C ALA A 97 -2.10 -5.56 11.69
N GLY A 98 -3.37 -5.99 11.79
CA GLY A 98 -4.27 -5.52 12.85
C GLY A 98 -4.01 -6.05 14.26
N LYS A 99 -3.01 -6.94 14.41
CA LYS A 99 -2.68 -7.57 15.70
C LYS A 99 -1.51 -6.89 16.41
N THR A 100 -0.88 -5.88 15.79
CA THR A 100 0.23 -5.16 16.40
C THR A 100 -0.28 -4.13 17.39
N ARG A 101 0.22 -4.17 18.62
CA ARG A 101 -0.06 -3.15 19.63
C ARG A 101 0.87 -1.96 19.36
N PRO A 102 0.37 -0.71 19.36
CA PRO A 102 1.18 0.48 19.06
C PRO A 102 2.21 0.83 20.16
N GLU A 103 2.15 0.13 21.29
CA GLU A 103 3.02 0.26 22.46
C GLU A 103 4.28 -0.63 22.37
N GLU A 104 4.40 -1.45 21.32
CA GLU A 104 5.61 -2.19 20.92
C GLU A 104 6.18 -1.66 19.60
#